data_AF-A0A3R8QER8-F1
#
_entry.id   AF-A0A3R8QER8-F1
#
_cell.length_a   1.000
_cell.length_b   1.000
_cell.length_c   1.000
_cell.angle_alpha   90.00
_cell.angle_beta   90.00
_cell.angle_gamma   90.00
#
_symmetry.space_group_name_H-M   'P 1'
#
loop_
_entity.id
_entity.type
_entity.pdbx_description
1 polymer ?
#
loop_
_entity_poly.entity_id
_entity_poly.type
_entity_poly.pdbx_seq_one_letter_code
_entity_poly.pdbx_strand_id
1 'polypeptide(L)' 'MSAICRCLILCALAVAVGGCTTAKTYDNSARLIARPDFPVARDAAPEWCRDALKTINALEYELERQ' A
#
# COMPACT_ATOMS: atom_id res chain seq x y z
N MET A 1 -20.51 35.31 -7.81
CA MET A 1 -19.31 34.45 -7.74
C MET A 1 -18.61 34.49 -9.10
N SER A 2 -17.40 35.06 -9.19
CA SER A 2 -16.70 35.24 -10.48
C SER A 2 -16.22 33.89 -11.05
N ALA A 3 -16.16 33.74 -12.37
CA ALA A 3 -15.78 32.49 -13.05
C ALA A 3 -14.40 31.95 -12.59
N ILE A 4 -13.49 32.88 -12.26
CA ILE A 4 -12.16 32.60 -11.71
C ILE A 4 -12.24 31.84 -10.38
N CYS A 5 -13.21 32.19 -9.53
CA CYS A 5 -13.40 31.56 -8.22
C CYS A 5 -13.87 30.10 -8.36
N ARG A 6 -14.69 29.79 -9.38
CA ARG A 6 -15.09 28.41 -9.69
C ARG A 6 -13.93 27.55 -10.19
N CYS A 7 -13.06 28.09 -11.04
CA CYS A 7 -11.86 27.37 -11.49
C CYS A 7 -10.91 27.06 -10.34
N LEU A 8 -10.69 28.02 -9.43
CA LEU A 8 -9.82 27.81 -8.27
C LEU A 8 -10.35 26.71 -7.34
N ILE A 9 -11.67 26.67 -7.12
CA ILE A 9 -12.31 25.61 -6.32
C ILE A 9 -12.15 24.23 -6.99
N LEU A 10 -12.33 24.16 -8.32
CA LEU A 10 -12.18 22.90 -9.06
C LEU A 10 -10.72 22.41 -9.06
N CYS A 11 -9.75 23.31 -9.21
CA CYS A 11 -8.33 22.96 -9.11
C CYS A 11 -7.94 22.51 -7.70
N ALA A 12 -8.43 23.20 -6.66
CA ALA A 12 -8.20 22.80 -5.28
C ALA A 12 -8.79 21.41 -4.97
N LEU A 13 -9.97 21.12 -5.51
CA LEU A 13 -10.61 19.81 -5.37
C LEU A 13 -9.81 18.72 -6.11
N ALA A 14 -9.33 18.99 -7.33
CA ALA A 14 -8.53 18.03 -8.09
C ALA A 14 -7.21 17.65 -7.38
N VAL A 15 -6.55 18.61 -6.74
CA VAL A 15 -5.32 18.35 -5.95
C VAL A 15 -5.64 17.59 -4.66
N ALA A 16 -6.78 17.85 -4.02
CA ALA A 16 -7.20 17.15 -2.81
C ALA A 16 -7.58 15.68 -3.05
N VAL A 17 -8.11 15.33 -4.23
CA VAL A 17 -8.48 13.93 -4.57
C VAL A 17 -7.33 13.17 -5.23
N GLY A 18 -6.36 13.85 -5.86
CA GLY A 18 -5.19 13.23 -6.50
C GLY A 18 -4.03 12.85 -5.55
N GLY A 19 -4.09 13.24 -4.28
CA GLY A 19 -2.95 13.18 -3.36
C GLY A 19 -2.62 11.84 -2.67
N CYS A 20 -3.34 10.74 -2.93
CA CYS A 20 -3.20 9.51 -2.13
C CYS A 20 -2.97 8.23 -2.94
N THR A 21 -2.41 8.29 -4.15
CA THR A 21 -2.14 7.07 -4.93
C THR A 21 -0.81 6.39 -4.61
N THR A 22 0.00 6.93 -3.69
CA THR A 22 1.26 6.29 -3.25
C THR A 22 1.05 5.29 -2.11
N ALA A 23 -0.04 4.51 -2.15
CA ALA A 23 -0.11 3.29 -1.36
C ALA A 23 0.66 2.22 -2.14
N LYS A 24 1.95 2.04 -1.85
CA LYS A 24 2.65 0.81 -2.27
C LYS A 24 1.84 -0.35 -1.75
N THR A 25 1.19 -1.05 -2.67
CA THR A 25 0.28 -2.12 -2.32
C THR A 25 1.15 -3.35 -2.22
N TYR A 26 1.55 -3.71 -1.00
CA TYR A 26 2.31 -4.94 -0.72
C TYR A 26 1.43 -6.18 -0.90
N ASP A 27 1.07 -6.46 -2.14
CA ASP A 27 0.03 -7.41 -2.52
C ASP A 27 0.41 -8.85 -2.12
N ASN A 28 1.67 -9.26 -2.30
CA ASN A 28 2.08 -10.62 -1.98
C ASN A 28 2.10 -10.89 -0.48
N SER A 29 2.57 -9.94 0.33
CA SER A 29 2.50 -10.08 1.80
C SER A 29 1.06 -10.10 2.31
N ALA A 30 0.18 -9.26 1.75
CA ALA A 30 -1.25 -9.27 2.09
C ALA A 30 -1.91 -10.61 1.71
N ARG A 31 -1.60 -11.13 0.52
CA ARG A 31 -2.07 -12.44 0.04
C ARG A 31 -1.60 -13.58 0.94
N LEU A 32 -0.37 -13.54 1.44
CA LEU A 32 0.15 -14.54 2.37
C LEU A 32 -0.55 -14.49 3.72
N ILE A 33 -0.77 -13.29 4.27
CA ILE A 33 -1.48 -13.09 5.54
C ILE A 33 -2.94 -13.58 5.44
N ALA A 34 -3.56 -13.41 4.28
CA ALA A 34 -4.94 -13.83 4.03
C ALA A 34 -5.12 -15.36 3.94
N ARG A 35 -4.04 -16.15 3.93
CA ARG A 35 -4.16 -17.60 3.83
C ARG A 35 -4.72 -18.22 5.14
N PRO A 36 -5.57 -19.26 5.06
CA PRO A 36 -6.12 -19.93 6.24
C PRO A 36 -5.07 -20.53 7.18
N ASP A 37 -3.90 -20.91 6.66
CA ASP A 37 -2.79 -21.52 7.41
C ASP A 37 -1.83 -20.49 8.02
N PHE A 38 -1.95 -19.21 7.67
CA PHE A 38 -1.08 -18.16 8.18
C PHE A 38 -1.11 -18.00 9.71
N PRO A 39 -2.26 -18.07 10.41
CA PRO A 39 -2.29 -17.99 11.87
C PRO A 39 -1.45 -19.07 12.53
N VAL A 40 -1.52 -20.31 12.02
CA VAL A 40 -0.73 -21.43 12.54
C VAL A 40 0.77 -21.19 12.34
N ALA A 41 1.18 -20.72 11.16
CA ALA A 41 2.57 -20.40 10.87
C ALA A 41 3.11 -19.26 11.74
N ARG A 42 2.31 -18.19 11.91
CA ARG A 42 2.63 -17.04 12.76
C ARG A 42 2.82 -17.46 14.21
N ASP A 43 1.96 -18.32 14.72
CA ASP A 43 2.00 -18.74 16.13
C ASP A 43 3.15 -19.73 16.38
N ALA A 44 3.49 -20.57 15.40
CA ALA A 44 4.62 -21.49 15.47
C ALA A 44 5.99 -20.80 15.32
N ALA A 45 6.09 -19.77 14.48
CA ALA A 45 7.37 -19.12 14.15
C ALA A 45 7.21 -17.59 13.91
N PRO A 46 6.91 -16.80 14.95
CA PRO A 46 6.52 -15.40 14.80
C PRO A 46 7.62 -14.49 14.25
N GLU A 47 8.87 -14.67 14.67
CA GLU A 47 9.99 -13.86 14.15
C GLU A 47 10.30 -14.20 12.70
N TRP A 48 10.26 -15.50 12.34
CA TRP A 48 10.46 -15.93 10.96
C TRP A 48 9.39 -15.34 10.04
N CYS A 49 8.11 -15.37 10.45
CA CYS A 49 7.04 -14.75 9.67
C CYS A 49 7.23 -13.24 9.51
N ARG A 50 7.68 -12.53 10.55
CA ARG A 50 7.98 -11.09 10.46
C ARG A 50 9.07 -10.80 9.45
N ASP A 51 10.18 -11.53 9.52
CA ASP A 51 11.32 -11.30 8.65
C ASP A 51 11.04 -11.72 7.20
N ALA A 52 10.29 -12.81 7.00
CA ALA A 52 9.82 -13.23 5.69
C ALA A 52 8.94 -12.15 5.03
N LEU A 53 7.94 -11.62 5.74
CA LEU A 53 7.05 -10.58 5.20
C LEU A 53 7.81 -9.28 4.89
N LYS A 54 8.76 -8.87 5.74
CA LYS A 54 9.63 -7.71 5.44
C LYS A 54 10.46 -7.94 4.18
N THR A 55 11.02 -9.14 4.03
CA THR A 55 11.85 -9.50 2.86
C THR A 55 11.01 -9.47 1.59
N ILE A 56 9.79 -10.04 1.62
CA ILE A 56 8.87 -9.99 0.49
C ILE A 56 8.54 -8.55 0.12
N ASN A 57 8.20 -7.70 1.08
CA ASN A 57 7.92 -6.28 0.82
C ASN A 57 9.11 -5.55 0.19
N ALA A 58 10.33 -5.85 0.63
CA ALA A 58 11.55 -5.25 0.07
C ALA A 58 11.77 -5.70 -1.37
N LEU A 59 11.52 -6.97 -1.68
CA LEU A 59 11.62 -7.52 -3.03
C LEU A 59 10.55 -6.95 -3.97
N GLU A 60 9.30 -6.85 -3.51
CA GLU A 60 8.23 -6.19 -4.26
C GLU A 60 8.61 -4.75 -4.61
N TYR A 61 9.14 -4.02 -3.64
CA TYR A 61 9.58 -2.66 -3.89
C TYR A 61 10.72 -2.57 -4.90
N GLU A 62 11.69 -3.49 -4.87
CA GLU A 62 12.76 -3.53 -5.87
C GLU A 62 12.21 -3.81 -7.27
N LEU A 63 11.25 -4.73 -7.39
CA LEU A 63 10.58 -5.05 -8.66
C LEU A 63 9.78 -3.87 -9.22
N GLU A 64 9.08 -3.12 -8.37
CA GLU A 64 8.33 -1.92 -8.79
C GLU A 64 9.25 -0.77 -9.25
N ARG A 65 10.52 -0.80 -8.84
CA ARG A 65 11.50 0.25 -9.16
C ARG A 65 12.21 0.01 -10.51
N GLN A 66 12.17 -1.21 -11.04
CA GLN A 66 12.73 -1.58 -12.35
C GLN A 66 11.79 -1.18 -13.49
#